data_AF-A0A2Z6MBR9-F1
#
_entry.id   AF-A0A2Z6MBR9-F1
#
_cell.length_a   1.000
_cell.length_b   1.000
_cell.length_c   1.000
_cell.angle_alpha   90.00
_cell.angle_beta   90.00
_cell.angle_gamma   90.00
#
_symmetry.space_group_name_H-M   'P 1'
#
loop_
_entity.id
_entity.type
_entity.pdbx_description
1 polymer ?
#
loop_
_entity_poly.entity_id
_entity_poly.type
_entity_poly.pdbx_seq_one_letter_code
_entity_poly.pdbx_strand_id
1 'polypeptide(L)'
;MDTENSSKIAGPQNKNKDLRNLFEDMPSVSTKGEGPNGKRIEGFLYKYGKGEQVRILCVCHGSFLTPAEFVKHAGGGDVVNPLKHIVVSSSLN
;
A
#
# COMPACT_ATOMS: atom_id res chain seq x y z
N MET A 1 11.67 13.17 -56.11
CA MET A 1 10.33 13.40 -55.54
C MET A 1 9.83 12.09 -54.96
N ASP A 2 10.57 11.49 -54.02
CA ASP A 2 10.73 11.88 -52.58
C ASP A 2 9.56 11.21 -51.80
N THR A 3 9.66 10.39 -50.74
CA THR A 3 10.72 9.97 -49.81
C THR A 3 10.19 8.72 -49.05
N GLU A 4 11.07 7.86 -48.54
CA GLU A 4 10.76 6.80 -47.57
C GLU A 4 10.17 7.36 -46.26
N ASN A 5 9.37 6.58 -45.51
CA ASN A 5 9.44 6.65 -44.06
C ASN A 5 9.08 5.30 -43.40
N SER A 6 10.13 4.54 -43.07
CA SER A 6 10.12 3.52 -42.03
C SER A 6 9.75 4.13 -40.68
N SER A 7 8.82 3.55 -39.91
CA SER A 7 8.94 3.55 -38.44
C SER A 7 8.04 2.53 -37.73
N LYS A 8 8.69 1.43 -37.36
CA LYS A 8 8.71 0.81 -36.03
C LYS A 8 7.45 0.10 -35.51
N ILE A 9 7.58 -1.23 -35.55
CA ILE A 9 6.96 -2.25 -34.71
C ILE A 9 7.07 -1.84 -33.23
N ALA A 10 5.94 -1.52 -32.59
CA ALA A 10 5.84 -1.47 -31.14
C ALA A 10 5.40 -2.85 -30.65
N GLY A 11 6.34 -3.60 -30.08
CA GLY A 11 6.13 -4.97 -29.59
C GLY A 11 5.12 -5.07 -28.42
N PRO A 12 4.83 -6.29 -27.97
CA PRO A 12 3.85 -6.53 -26.91
C PRO A 12 4.34 -5.89 -25.61
N GLN A 13 3.53 -4.98 -25.06
CA GLN A 13 3.82 -4.31 -23.79
C GLN A 13 3.83 -5.35 -22.67
N ASN A 14 4.99 -5.52 -22.04
CA ASN A 14 5.23 -6.46 -20.95
C ASN A 14 4.61 -5.95 -19.64
N LYS A 15 3.30 -6.17 -19.46
CA LYS A 15 2.52 -5.81 -18.25
C LYS A 15 2.98 -6.52 -16.96
N ASN A 16 3.94 -7.46 -17.03
CA ASN A 16 4.39 -8.25 -15.88
C ASN A 16 5.50 -7.58 -15.07
N LYS A 17 6.22 -6.60 -15.61
CA LYS A 17 7.26 -5.86 -14.86
C LYS A 17 6.65 -4.90 -13.84
N ASP A 18 5.54 -4.25 -14.18
CA ASP A 18 4.87 -3.28 -13.32
C ASP A 18 4.20 -3.92 -12.10
N LEU A 19 3.67 -5.14 -12.26
CA LEU A 19 3.05 -5.88 -11.15
C LEU A 19 4.09 -6.36 -10.13
N ARG A 20 5.29 -6.78 -10.55
CA ARG A 20 6.35 -7.21 -9.62
C ARG A 20 6.86 -6.06 -8.77
N ASN A 21 7.06 -4.89 -9.37
CA ASN A 21 7.46 -3.67 -8.66
C ASN A 21 6.39 -3.20 -7.64
N LEU A 22 5.10 -3.41 -7.92
CA LEU A 22 4.00 -3.02 -7.02
C LEU A 22 4.01 -3.79 -5.69
N PHE A 23 4.44 -5.06 -5.70
CA PHE A 23 4.53 -5.89 -4.50
C PHE A 23 5.85 -5.71 -3.74
N GLU A 24 6.94 -5.37 -4.43
CA GLU A 24 8.24 -5.08 -3.80
C GLU A 24 8.23 -3.75 -3.01
N ASP A 25 7.37 -2.81 -3.38
CA ASP A 25 7.20 -1.50 -2.71
C ASP A 25 6.10 -1.47 -1.63
N MET A 26 5.61 -2.63 -1.17
CA MET A 26 4.47 -2.71 -0.25
C MET A 26 4.94 -3.00 1.19
N PRO A 27 5.45 -2.02 1.95
CA PRO A 27 6.05 -2.28 3.24
C PRO A 27 5.00 -2.78 4.23
N SER A 28 5.39 -3.77 5.02
CA SER A 28 4.56 -4.30 6.10
C SER A 28 4.39 -3.26 7.20
N VAL A 29 3.20 -3.21 7.76
CA VAL A 29 2.83 -2.30 8.84
C VAL A 29 2.10 -3.02 9.94
N SER A 30 2.18 -2.48 11.15
CA SER A 30 1.34 -2.92 12.25
C SER A 30 0.88 -1.75 13.10
N THR A 31 -0.25 -1.94 13.78
CA THR A 31 -0.71 -1.03 14.84
C THR A 31 -1.30 -1.84 15.98
N LYS A 32 -1.33 -1.25 17.17
CA LYS A 32 -1.86 -1.87 18.38
C LYS A 32 -2.84 -0.91 19.02
N GLY A 33 -4.09 -1.35 19.19
CA GLY A 33 -5.07 -0.56 19.94
C GLY A 33 -4.65 -0.42 21.40
N GLU A 34 -5.06 0.69 22.02
CA GLU A 34 -4.85 0.96 23.43
C GLU A 34 -6.04 0.43 24.26
N GLY A 35 -5.80 0.03 25.51
CA GLY A 35 -6.84 -0.42 26.44
C GLY A 35 -7.16 -1.91 26.41
N PRO A 36 -8.15 -2.37 27.21
CA PRO A 36 -8.42 -3.79 27.48
C PRO A 36 -8.89 -4.58 26.24
N ASN A 37 -9.40 -3.89 25.23
CA ASN A 37 -9.85 -4.47 23.96
C ASN A 37 -8.84 -4.27 22.82
N GLY A 38 -7.68 -3.68 23.10
CA GLY A 38 -6.64 -3.40 22.12
C GLY A 38 -6.01 -4.68 21.59
N LYS A 39 -6.06 -4.87 20.27
CA LYS A 39 -5.38 -5.96 19.57
C LYS A 39 -4.28 -5.41 18.67
N ARG A 40 -3.20 -6.17 18.51
CA ARG A 40 -2.22 -5.90 17.45
C ARG A 40 -2.78 -6.47 16.15
N ILE A 41 -2.75 -5.66 15.10
CA ILE A 41 -3.11 -6.08 13.74
C ILE A 41 -1.99 -5.71 12.78
N GLU A 42 -1.92 -6.42 11.67
CA GLU A 42 -0.89 -6.27 10.65
C GLU A 42 -1.52 -5.95 9.29
N GLY A 43 -0.72 -5.39 8.40
CA GLY A 43 -1.15 -4.99 7.07
C GLY A 43 0.02 -4.64 6.17
N PHE A 44 -0.30 -4.19 4.96
CA PHE A 44 0.68 -3.71 4.00
C PHE A 44 0.27 -2.35 3.46
N LEU A 45 1.20 -1.40 3.39
CA LEU A 45 0.96 -0.09 2.81
C LEU A 45 0.81 -0.20 1.29
N TYR A 46 -0.30 0.32 0.78
CA TYR A 46 -0.63 0.35 -0.63
C TYR A 46 -0.76 1.80 -1.11
N LYS A 47 0.04 2.19 -2.11
CA LYS A 47 -0.09 3.49 -2.77
C LYS A 47 -1.24 3.44 -3.77
N TYR A 48 -2.24 4.30 -3.61
CA TYR A 48 -3.40 4.39 -4.50
C TYR A 48 -3.36 5.67 -5.36
N GLY A 49 -3.49 5.51 -6.69
CA GLY A 49 -3.72 6.60 -7.64
C GLY A 49 -2.59 7.62 -7.82
N LYS A 50 -2.90 8.71 -8.53
CA LYS A 50 -2.01 9.87 -8.71
C LYS A 50 -2.35 10.92 -7.65
N GLY A 51 -1.77 10.80 -6.46
CA GLY A 51 -1.99 11.78 -5.38
C GLY A 51 -1.68 11.32 -3.96
N GLU A 52 -0.76 10.36 -3.77
CA GLU A 52 -0.25 9.93 -2.46
C GLU A 52 -1.30 9.41 -1.44
N GLN A 53 -2.50 9.04 -1.88
CA GLN A 53 -3.48 8.44 -0.99
C GLN A 53 -3.05 7.02 -0.64
N VAL A 54 -2.54 6.83 0.58
CA VAL A 54 -2.16 5.51 1.09
C VAL A 54 -3.37 4.77 1.65
N ARG A 55 -3.48 3.50 1.28
CA ARG A 55 -4.39 2.53 1.90
C ARG A 55 -3.55 1.46 2.58
N ILE A 56 -4.15 0.75 3.52
CA ILE A 56 -3.52 -0.38 4.20
C ILE A 56 -4.34 -1.61 3.88
N LEU A 57 -3.74 -2.60 3.22
CA LEU A 57 -4.34 -3.91 3.09
C LEU A 57 -4.24 -4.60 4.46
N CYS A 58 -5.37 -4.73 5.16
CA CYS A 58 -5.43 -5.38 6.46
C CYS A 58 -5.47 -6.90 6.31
N VAL A 59 -4.54 -7.62 6.95
CA VAL A 59 -4.46 -9.09 6.82
C VAL A 59 -5.52 -9.83 7.63
N CYS A 60 -6.27 -9.15 8.51
CA CYS A 60 -7.35 -9.79 9.26
C CYS A 60 -8.43 -10.37 8.34
N HIS A 61 -8.84 -9.60 7.31
CA HIS A 61 -9.95 -9.97 6.42
C HIS A 61 -9.69 -9.63 4.94
N GLY A 62 -8.48 -9.17 4.58
CA GLY A 62 -8.12 -8.84 3.19
C GLY A 62 -8.78 -7.57 2.64
N SER A 63 -9.13 -6.62 3.50
CA SER A 63 -9.80 -5.36 3.11
C SER A 63 -8.85 -4.17 3.16
N PHE A 64 -9.04 -3.21 2.26
CA PHE A 64 -8.30 -1.95 2.28
C PHE A 64 -8.91 -0.97 3.27
N LEU A 65 -8.10 -0.49 4.20
CA LEU A 65 -8.47 0.51 5.19
C LEU A 65 -7.68 1.81 4.96
N THR A 66 -8.29 2.95 5.26
CA THR A 66 -7.52 4.17 5.52
C THR A 66 -6.65 3.98 6.78
N PRO A 67 -5.60 4.80 6.97
CA PRO A 67 -4.84 4.80 8.22
C PRO A 67 -5.71 4.95 9.48
N ALA A 68 -6.73 5.81 9.44
CA ALA A 68 -7.65 6.01 10.57
C ALA A 68 -8.49 4.76 10.86
N GLU A 69 -9.05 4.15 9.81
CA GLU A 69 -9.82 2.91 9.94
C GLU A 69 -8.97 1.74 10.45
N PHE A 70 -7.70 1.66 10.03
CA PHE A 70 -6.77 0.64 10.51
C PHE A 70 -6.49 0.77 12.02
N VAL A 71 -6.24 1.99 12.51
CA VAL A 71 -6.07 2.26 13.95
C VAL A 71 -7.33 1.92 14.74
N LYS A 72 -8.51 2.33 14.25
CA LYS A 72 -9.79 1.95 14.88
C LYS A 72 -10.02 0.44 14.89
N HIS A 73 -9.66 -0.24 13.81
CA HIS A 73 -9.83 -1.68 13.68
C HIS A 73 -9.04 -2.46 14.75
N ALA A 74 -7.89 -1.92 15.18
CA ALA A 74 -7.07 -2.47 16.24
C ALA A 74 -7.65 -2.27 17.65
N GLY A 75 -8.78 -1.56 17.76
CA GLY A 75 -9.35 -1.11 19.03
C GLY A 75 -8.90 0.28 19.45
N GLY A 76 -8.25 1.04 18.57
CA GLY A 76 -7.91 2.44 18.80
C GLY A 76 -9.11 3.39 18.67
N GLY A 77 -8.96 4.60 19.20
CA GLY A 77 -9.96 5.67 19.07
C GLY A 77 -9.77 6.54 17.81
N ASP A 78 -10.56 7.61 17.72
CA ASP A 78 -10.32 8.71 16.79
C ASP A 78 -9.03 9.45 17.16
N VAL A 79 -8.04 9.44 16.27
CA VAL A 79 -6.74 10.08 16.47
C VAL A 79 -6.48 11.14 15.41
N VAL A 80 -5.86 12.26 15.82
CA VAL A 80 -5.58 13.40 14.94
C VAL A 80 -4.57 13.04 13.84
N ASN A 81 -3.60 12.16 14.13
CA ASN A 81 -2.52 11.79 13.20
C ASN A 81 -2.37 10.26 13.09
N PRO A 82 -3.28 9.55 12.38
CA PRO A 82 -3.31 8.08 12.37
C PRO A 82 -2.00 7.42 11.98
N LEU A 83 -1.26 8.00 11.02
CA LEU A 83 0.01 7.46 10.55
C LEU A 83 1.08 7.35 11.66
N LYS A 84 1.03 8.21 12.70
CA LYS A 84 1.98 8.15 13.83
C LYS A 84 1.77 6.94 14.73
N HIS A 85 0.61 6.31 14.66
CA HIS A 85 0.26 5.11 15.45
C HIS A 85 0.54 3.82 14.68
N ILE A 86 1.09 3.92 13.47
CA ILE A 86 1.35 2.79 12.58
C ILE A 86 2.85 2.63 12.44
N VAL A 87 3.34 1.45 12.81
CA VAL A 87 4.75 1.10 12.73
C VAL A 87 4.99 0.42 11.40
N VAL A 88 5.95 0.92 10.62
CA VAL A 88 6.44 0.29 9.40
C VAL A 88 7.57 -0.67 9.77
N SER A 89 7.45 -1.93 9.37
CA SER A 89 8.52 -2.91 9.50
C SER A 89 9.21 -3.04 8.14
N SER A 90 10.39 -2.42 8.03
CA SER A 90 11.28 -2.60 6.88
C SER A 90 12.07 -3.90 7.07
N SER A 91 11.73 -4.94 6.34
CA SER A 91 12.63 -6.10 6.17
C SER A 91 13.71 -5.68 5.17
N LEU A 92 14.74 -5.01 5.65
CA LEU A 92 15.99 -4.83 4.92
C LEU A 92 16.97 -5.89 5.43
N ASN A 93 17.21 -6.90 4.61
CA ASN A 93 18.31 -7.85 4.72
C ASN A 93 19.03 -7.93 3.39
#